data_AF-A0A0U0ZK48-F1
#
_entry.id   AF-A0A0U0ZK48-F1
#
_cell.length_a   1.000
_cell.length_b   1.000
_cell.length_c   1.000
_cell.angle_alpha   90.00
_cell.angle_beta   90.00
_cell.angle_gamma   90.00
#
_symmetry.space_group_name_H-M   'P 1'
#
loop_
_entity.id
_entity.type
_entity.pdbx_description
1 polymer ?
#
loop_
_entity_poly.entity_id
_entity_poly.type
_entity_poly.pdbx_seq_one_letter_code
_entity_poly.pdbx_strand_id
1 'polypeptide(L)' 'MSAVAEQTLLMEIAGRLVQDFPGLTRADVDAAVRQAYARFDSSPVRDFVPLFVEKRAHRDLGERYSVVPV' A
#
# COMPACT_ATOMS: atom_id res chain seq x y z
N MET A 1 -10.31 -10.00 11.93
CA MET A 1 -10.30 -9.94 10.46
C MET A 1 -9.81 -11.26 9.89
N SER A 2 -10.37 -11.75 8.76
CA SER A 2 -9.84 -12.95 8.07
C SER A 2 -8.76 -12.57 7.06
N ALA A 3 -7.83 -13.49 6.75
CA ALA A 3 -6.77 -13.25 5.77
C ALA A 3 -7.32 -12.92 4.37
N VAL A 4 -8.45 -13.52 3.97
CA VAL A 4 -9.10 -13.23 2.69
C VAL A 4 -9.66 -11.80 2.67
N ALA A 5 -10.35 -11.38 3.74
CA ALA A 5 -10.88 -10.02 3.83
C ALA A 5 -9.75 -8.97 3.82
N GLU A 6 -8.66 -9.25 4.55
CA GLU A 6 -7.47 -8.42 4.58
C GLU A 6 -6.85 -8.26 3.19
N GLN A 7 -6.69 -9.36 2.45
CA GLN A 7 -6.14 -9.33 1.10
C GLN A 7 -7.04 -8.55 0.12
N THR A 8 -8.36 -8.70 0.23
CA THR A 8 -9.31 -7.90 -0.56
C THR A 8 -9.15 -6.41 -0.30
N LEU A 9 -9.07 -6.00 0.97
CA LEU A 9 -8.85 -4.59 1.32
C LEU A 9 -7.52 -4.07 0.79
N LEU A 10 -6.45 -4.87 0.81
CA LEU A 10 -5.16 -4.48 0.24
C LEU A 10 -5.23 -4.27 -1.28
N MET A 11 -6.00 -5.08 -2.01
CA MET A 11 -6.22 -4.89 -3.45
C MET A 11 -7.00 -3.60 -3.73
N GLU A 12 -8.02 -3.29 -2.92
CA GLU A 12 -8.77 -2.04 -3.03
C GLU A 12 -7.90 -0.82 -2.72
N ILE A 13 -7.07 -0.89 -1.68
CA ILE A 13 -6.08 0.13 -1.33
C ILE A 13 -5.12 0.36 -2.51
N ALA A 14 -4.56 -0.69 -3.10
CA ALA A 14 -3.67 -0.57 -4.25
C ALA A 14 -4.38 0.09 -5.44
N GLY A 15 -5.65 -0.26 -5.68
CA GLY A 15 -6.47 0.38 -6.71
C GLY A 15 -6.62 1.88 -6.52
N ARG A 16 -6.89 2.34 -5.28
CA ARG A 16 -6.98 3.77 -4.94
C ARG A 16 -5.65 4.49 -5.11
N LEU A 17 -4.56 3.93 -4.58
CA LEU A 17 -3.23 4.53 -4.67
C LEU A 17 -2.77 4.73 -6.12
N VAL A 18 -3.14 3.86 -7.06
CA VAL A 18 -2.87 4.07 -8.49
C VAL A 18 -3.54 5.33 -9.02
N GLN A 19 -4.76 5.65 -8.55
CA GLN A 19 -5.45 6.88 -8.93
C GLN A 19 -4.82 8.12 -8.28
N ASP A 20 -4.32 8.00 -7.05
CA ASP A 20 -3.71 9.10 -6.31
C ASP A 20 -2.31 9.48 -6.84
N PHE A 21 -1.60 8.55 -7.48
CA PHE A 21 -0.23 8.74 -8.00
C PHE A 21 -0.14 8.44 -9.52
N PRO A 22 -0.75 9.26 -10.39
CA PRO A 22 -0.90 8.94 -11.82
C PRO A 22 0.42 8.87 -12.62
N GLY A 23 1.53 9.39 -12.09
CA GLY A 23 2.86 9.27 -12.70
C GLY A 23 3.68 8.05 -12.24
N LEU A 24 3.13 7.21 -11.36
CA LEU A 24 3.74 5.93 -10.97
C LEU A 24 3.03 4.77 -11.64
N THR A 25 3.76 3.70 -11.92
CA THR A 25 3.15 2.52 -12.53
C THR A 25 2.37 1.71 -11.48
N ARG A 26 1.42 0.89 -11.94
CA ARG A 26 0.73 -0.09 -11.08
C ARG A 26 1.73 -0.99 -10.33
N ALA A 27 2.82 -1.36 -10.98
CA ALA A 27 3.84 -2.21 -10.39
C ALA A 27 4.56 -1.53 -9.21
N ASP A 28 4.82 -0.22 -9.31
CA ASP A 28 5.44 0.57 -8.24
C ASP A 28 4.53 0.66 -7.01
N VAL A 29 3.23 0.90 -7.25
CA VAL A 29 2.21 0.95 -6.20
C VAL A 29 2.07 -0.43 -5.52
N ASP A 30 1.92 -1.49 -6.29
CA ASP A 30 1.81 -2.85 -5.73
C ASP A 30 3.07 -3.23 -4.95
N ALA A 31 4.26 -2.81 -5.41
CA ALA A 31 5.51 -3.03 -4.68
C ALA A 31 5.54 -2.29 -3.34
N ALA A 32 5.09 -1.03 -3.29
CA ALA A 32 4.99 -0.26 -2.06
C ALA A 32 4.00 -0.89 -1.06
N VAL A 33 2.83 -1.33 -1.54
CA VAL A 33 1.83 -2.02 -0.71
C VAL A 33 2.39 -3.33 -0.15
N ARG A 34 3.03 -4.16 -0.99
CA ARG A 34 3.68 -5.42 -0.53
C ARG A 34 4.77 -5.17 0.49
N GLN A 35 5.64 -4.18 0.27
CA GLN A 35 6.73 -3.83 1.20
C GLN A 35 6.21 -3.30 2.54
N ALA A 36 5.11 -2.55 2.52
CA ALA A 36 4.45 -2.09 3.74
C ALA A 36 3.77 -3.26 4.48
N TYR A 37 3.14 -4.17 3.74
CA TYR A 37 2.44 -5.34 4.29
C TYR A 37 3.37 -6.34 4.98
N ALA A 38 4.50 -6.67 4.37
CA ALA A 38 5.47 -7.64 4.91
C ALA A 38 6.01 -7.28 6.31
N ARG A 39 5.89 -6.01 6.72
CA ARG A 39 6.29 -5.57 8.07
C ARG A 39 5.37 -6.11 9.17
N PHE A 40 4.20 -6.61 8.82
CA PHE A 40 3.18 -7.13 9.74
C PHE A 40 3.05 -8.66 9.69
N ASP A 41 3.98 -9.37 9.03
CA ASP A 41 3.94 -10.83 8.89
C ASP A 41 3.88 -11.55 10.25
N SER A 42 4.56 -11.01 11.27
CA SER A 42 4.57 -11.55 12.64
C SER A 42 3.53 -10.92 13.57
N SER A 43 2.64 -10.04 13.07
CA SER A 43 1.66 -9.34 13.90
C SER A 43 0.43 -10.22 14.21
N PRO A 44 0.11 -10.47 15.49
CA PRO A 44 -1.01 -11.32 15.87
C PRO A 44 -2.38 -10.63 15.74
N VAL A 45 -2.42 -9.29 15.84
CA VAL A 45 -3.64 -8.49 15.66
C VAL A 45 -3.60 -7.87 14.27
N ARG A 46 -4.61 -8.19 13.45
CA ARG A 46 -4.60 -7.83 12.02
C ARG A 46 -5.65 -6.81 11.58
N ASP A 47 -6.60 -6.46 12.46
CA ASP A 47 -7.73 -5.59 12.11
C ASP A 47 -7.31 -4.20 11.60
N PHE A 48 -6.14 -3.72 12.01
CA PHE A 48 -5.59 -2.41 11.62
C PHE A 48 -4.46 -2.50 10.58
N VAL A 49 -4.05 -3.71 10.18
CA VAL A 49 -2.96 -3.89 9.22
C VAL A 49 -3.25 -3.18 7.89
N PRO A 50 -4.45 -3.30 7.27
CA PRO A 50 -4.76 -2.59 6.03
C PRO A 50 -4.57 -1.07 6.14
N LEU A 51 -5.03 -0.47 7.25
CA LEU A 51 -4.91 0.97 7.50
C LEU A 51 -3.45 1.42 7.61
N PHE A 52 -2.62 0.65 8.33
CA PHE A 52 -1.20 0.98 8.47
C PHE A 52 -0.43 0.78 7.17
N VAL A 53 -0.80 -0.23 6.38
CA VAL A 53 -0.24 -0.47 5.06
C VAL A 53 -0.54 0.68 4.11
N GLU A 54 -1.81 1.11 4.02
CA GLU A 54 -2.23 2.25 3.20
C GLU A 54 -1.46 3.53 3.56
N LYS A 55 -1.45 3.91 4.85
CA LYS A 55 -0.71 5.10 5.32
C LYS A 55 0.77 5.05 4.96
N ARG A 56 1.39 3.88 5.11
CA ARG A 56 2.81 3.71 4.81
C ARG A 56 3.08 3.75 3.32
N ALA A 57 2.32 3.00 2.52
CA ALA A 57 2.47 2.98 1.06
C ALA A 57 2.27 4.38 0.48
N HIS A 58 1.26 5.13 0.94
CA HIS A 58 1.03 6.50 0.51
C HIS A 58 2.22 7.43 0.82
N ARG A 59 2.83 7.33 2.01
CA ARG A 59 4.04 8.11 2.33
C ARG A 59 5.21 7.72 1.44
N ASP A 60 5.50 6.43 1.34
CA ASP A 60 6.63 5.91 0.58
C ASP A 60 6.48 6.23 -0.93
N LEU A 61 5.24 6.25 -1.47
CA LEU A 61 4.95 6.68 -2.84
C LEU A 61 5.02 8.20 -3.01
N GLY A 62 4.52 8.99 -2.04
CA GLY A 62 4.61 10.44 -2.08
C GLY A 62 6.05 10.94 -2.09
N GLU A 63 6.92 10.30 -1.31
CA GLU A 63 8.36 10.56 -1.35
C GLU A 63 8.93 10.30 -2.75
N ARG A 64 8.57 9.20 -3.42
CA ARG A 64 9.03 8.88 -4.80
C ARG A 64 8.46 9.83 -5.84
N TYR A 65 7.17 10.15 -5.73
CA TYR A 65 6.45 11.00 -6.67
C TYR A 65 6.98 12.44 -6.68
N SER A 66 7.39 12.94 -5.50
CA SER A 66 8.00 14.27 -5.37
C SER A 66 9.38 14.39 -6.04
N VAL A 67 10.04 13.30 -6.41
CA VAL A 67 11.37 13.32 -7.07
C VAL A 67 11.24 13.14 -8.59
N VAL A 68 10.04 12.95 -9.15
CA VAL A 68 9.86 12.86 -10.60
C VAL A 68 10.04 14.26 -11.20
N PRO A 69 11.11 14.53 -11.98
CA PRO A 69 11.25 15.82 -12.65
C PRO A 69 10.25 15.87 -13.81
N VAL A 70 9.48 16.96 -13.89
CA VAL A 70 8.60 17.29 -15.02
C VAL A 70 9.40 17.42 -16.31
#